data_AF-A0A535D2Z6-F1
#
_entry.id   AF-A0A535D2Z6-F1
#
_cell.length_a   1.000
_cell.length_b   1.000
_cell.length_c   1.000
_cell.angle_alpha   90.00
_cell.angle_beta   90.00
_cell.angle_gamma   90.00
#
_symmetry.space_group_name_H-M   'P 1'
#
loop_
_entity.id
_entity.type
_entity.pdbx_description
1 polymer ?
#
loop_
_entity_poly.entity_id
_entity_poly.type
_entity_poly.pdbx_seq_one_letter_code
_entity_poly.pdbx_strand_id
1 'polypeptide(L)'
;MNPPDAAVAEAARDAALAFLKPLTQRDWTALAGDLEWTCERTLRHVISTQIYYAAHLATQSPRRINVWREAEPDLTLTELLENLYAHNAILAAVIRQAPESARGYHVYGRADPSGFAAMACDEILVHTYDIGRGLGEDFRPPDALVERVTARLFPWAPQEYPAWDTFLWCNGRAALPDRARLDADWVWWCAPLQEWDATDPTAQAPTLRRL
;
A
#
# COMPACT_ATOMS: atom_id res chain seq x y z
N MET A 1 -9.45 -7.58 -15.96
CA MET A 1 -8.12 -6.96 -15.74
C MET A 1 -7.25 -7.96 -14.99
N ASN A 2 -5.99 -8.16 -15.37
CA ASN A 2 -5.12 -9.11 -14.65
C ASN A 2 -4.81 -8.57 -13.25
N PRO A 3 -4.91 -9.38 -12.19
CA PRO A 3 -4.66 -8.93 -10.83
C PRO A 3 -3.21 -8.46 -10.66
N PRO A 4 -2.90 -7.62 -9.65
CA PRO A 4 -1.54 -7.27 -9.29
C PRO A 4 -0.66 -8.51 -9.06
N ASP A 5 0.55 -8.46 -9.58
CA ASP A 5 1.58 -9.49 -9.46
C ASP A 5 2.92 -8.84 -9.05
N ALA A 6 4.01 -9.61 -9.07
CA ALA A 6 5.35 -9.12 -8.75
C ALA A 6 5.77 -7.93 -9.63
N ALA A 7 5.44 -7.93 -10.92
CA ALA A 7 5.82 -6.85 -11.84
C ALA A 7 5.05 -5.55 -11.55
N VAL A 8 3.80 -5.67 -11.08
CA VAL A 8 3.02 -4.51 -10.62
C VAL A 8 3.60 -3.90 -9.36
N ALA A 9 4.02 -4.74 -8.40
CA ALA A 9 4.69 -4.27 -7.19
C ALA A 9 6.02 -3.57 -7.50
N GLU A 10 6.80 -4.11 -8.45
CA GLU A 10 8.04 -3.50 -8.95
C GLU A 10 7.75 -2.15 -9.64
N ALA A 11 6.69 -2.05 -10.45
CA ALA A 11 6.30 -0.82 -11.12
C ALA A 11 5.86 0.30 -10.15
N ALA A 12 5.12 -0.05 -9.09
CA ALA A 12 4.75 0.91 -8.04
C ALA A 12 5.99 1.44 -7.31
N ARG A 13 6.92 0.55 -6.94
CA ARG A 13 8.22 0.94 -6.38
C ARG A 13 8.97 1.88 -7.31
N ASP A 14 9.07 1.55 -8.60
CA ASP A 14 9.85 2.35 -9.55
C ASP A 14 9.26 3.74 -9.76
N ALA A 15 7.92 3.86 -9.80
CA ALA A 15 7.23 5.15 -9.84
C ALA A 15 7.52 5.99 -8.58
N ALA A 16 7.46 5.38 -7.40
CA ALA A 16 7.77 6.05 -6.14
C ALA A 16 9.24 6.50 -6.07
N LEU A 17 10.19 5.64 -6.44
CA LEU A 17 11.61 5.97 -6.44
C LEU A 17 11.95 7.07 -7.44
N ALA A 18 11.34 7.06 -8.63
CA ALA A 18 11.52 8.10 -9.63
C ALA A 18 11.05 9.47 -9.11
N PHE A 19 9.95 9.50 -8.35
CA PHE A 19 9.40 10.70 -7.75
C PHE A 19 10.19 11.19 -6.52
N LEU A 20 10.60 10.29 -5.62
CA LEU A 20 11.17 10.66 -4.32
C LEU A 20 12.68 10.97 -4.38
N LYS A 21 13.46 10.32 -5.26
CA LYS A 21 14.91 10.51 -5.35
C LYS A 21 15.34 11.98 -5.56
N PRO A 22 14.69 12.77 -6.45
CA PRO A 22 15.00 14.19 -6.62
C PRO A 22 14.70 15.06 -5.38
N LEU A 23 13.88 14.56 -4.44
CA LEU A 23 13.39 15.34 -3.30
C LEU A 23 14.21 15.11 -2.01
N THR A 24 15.30 14.37 -2.08
CA THR A 24 16.15 14.03 -0.91
C THR A 24 16.82 15.23 -0.24
N GLN A 25 16.89 16.39 -0.90
CA GLN A 25 17.42 17.64 -0.33
C GLN A 25 16.35 18.52 0.33
N ARG A 26 15.08 18.10 0.33
CA ARG A 26 13.98 18.80 1.01
C ARG A 26 13.98 18.47 2.51
N ASP A 27 13.16 19.18 3.27
CA ASP A 27 12.96 18.91 4.69
C ASP A 27 12.00 17.73 4.92
N TRP A 28 12.56 16.54 5.15
CA TRP A 28 11.78 15.31 5.40
C TRP A 28 11.30 15.18 6.86
N THR A 29 11.59 16.18 7.70
CA THR A 29 11.00 16.30 9.05
C THR A 29 9.60 16.92 9.01
N ALA A 30 9.21 17.53 7.88
CA ALA A 30 7.85 18.00 7.64
C ALA A 30 6.83 16.84 7.67
N LEU A 31 5.60 17.15 8.09
CA LEU A 31 4.49 16.20 8.09
C LEU A 31 4.15 15.74 6.67
N ALA A 32 3.82 14.46 6.51
CA ALA A 32 3.43 13.85 5.25
C ALA A 32 1.94 14.11 4.97
N GLY A 33 1.64 15.21 4.29
CA GLY A 33 0.27 15.58 3.93
C GLY A 33 -0.60 15.77 5.18
N ASP A 34 -1.69 15.01 5.28
CA ASP A 34 -2.61 15.07 6.42
C ASP A 34 -2.21 14.13 7.58
N LEU A 35 -1.10 13.41 7.46
CA LEU A 35 -0.64 12.47 8.48
C LEU A 35 0.05 13.18 9.65
N GLU A 36 -0.06 12.61 10.85
CA GLU A 36 0.76 13.02 12.01
C GLU A 36 2.22 12.54 11.92
N TRP A 37 2.57 11.82 10.85
CA TRP A 37 3.92 11.29 10.64
C TRP A 37 4.71 12.22 9.73
N THR A 38 6.01 12.34 10.02
CA THR A 38 6.94 13.01 9.12
C THR A 38 7.10 12.24 7.81
N CYS A 39 7.54 12.92 6.74
CA CYS A 39 7.83 12.28 5.46
C CYS A 39 8.81 11.11 5.60
N GLU A 40 9.86 11.26 6.42
CA GLU A 40 10.82 10.17 6.68
C GLU A 40 10.16 9.00 7.41
N ARG A 41 9.37 9.26 8.46
CA ARG A 41 8.66 8.21 9.21
C ARG A 41 7.70 7.45 8.30
N THR A 42 7.01 8.15 7.41
CA THR A 42 6.11 7.57 6.42
C THR A 42 6.86 6.68 5.44
N LEU A 43 8.04 7.08 4.94
CA LEU A 43 8.87 6.20 4.09
C LEU A 43 9.35 4.95 4.85
N ARG A 44 9.78 5.09 6.11
CA ARG A 44 10.15 3.94 6.95
C ARG A 44 8.99 2.98 7.16
N HIS A 45 7.76 3.49 7.28
CA HIS A 45 6.56 2.67 7.34
C HIS A 45 6.39 1.84 6.06
N VAL A 46 6.42 2.48 4.88
CA VAL A 46 6.31 1.79 3.58
C VAL A 46 7.38 0.70 3.45
N ILE A 47 8.64 0.98 3.81
CA ILE A 47 9.73 -0.01 3.79
C ILE A 47 9.42 -1.21 4.70
N SER A 48 8.89 -0.94 5.89
CA SER A 48 8.53 -1.95 6.89
C SER A 48 7.36 -2.82 6.42
N THR A 49 6.37 -2.27 5.71
CA THR A 49 5.24 -3.07 5.20
C THR A 49 5.68 -4.09 4.16
N GLN A 50 6.62 -3.73 3.27
CA GLN A 50 7.12 -4.65 2.24
C GLN A 50 7.72 -5.94 2.83
N ILE A 51 8.62 -5.82 3.82
CA ILE A 51 9.26 -6.99 4.44
C ILE A 51 8.27 -7.75 5.35
N TYR A 52 7.33 -7.03 5.97
CA TYR A 52 6.26 -7.66 6.75
C TYR A 52 5.39 -8.57 5.86
N TYR A 53 4.99 -8.08 4.68
CA TYR A 53 4.23 -8.86 3.70
C TYR A 53 5.05 -10.04 3.15
N ALA A 54 6.32 -9.83 2.84
CA ALA A 54 7.20 -10.89 2.33
C ALA A 54 7.28 -12.06 3.32
N ALA A 55 7.48 -11.76 4.61
CA ALA A 55 7.55 -12.79 5.65
C ALA A 55 6.23 -13.56 5.82
N HIS A 56 5.09 -12.87 5.79
CA HIS A 56 3.78 -13.53 5.95
C HIS A 56 3.42 -14.40 4.76
N LEU A 57 3.74 -13.97 3.53
CA LEU A 57 3.51 -14.78 2.34
C LEU A 57 4.49 -15.96 2.25
N ALA A 58 5.79 -15.73 2.47
CA ALA A 58 6.82 -16.76 2.40
C ALA A 58 6.58 -17.89 3.41
N THR A 59 6.10 -17.55 4.61
CA THR A 59 5.80 -18.54 5.66
C THR A 59 4.38 -19.11 5.56
N GLN A 60 3.50 -18.51 4.74
CA GLN A 60 2.07 -18.81 4.67
C GLN A 60 1.40 -18.87 6.06
N SER A 61 1.91 -18.07 7.00
CA SER A 61 1.44 -18.11 8.39
C SER A 61 -0.03 -17.69 8.46
N PRO A 62 -0.92 -18.49 9.09
CA PRO A 62 -2.34 -18.14 9.25
C PRO A 62 -2.56 -17.09 10.35
N ARG A 63 -1.51 -16.75 11.11
CA ARG A 63 -1.52 -15.79 12.22
C ARG A 63 -0.44 -14.73 12.03
N ARG A 64 -0.57 -13.62 12.76
CA ARG A 64 0.49 -12.62 12.87
C ARG A 64 1.77 -13.27 13.41
N ILE A 65 2.88 -13.06 12.71
CA ILE A 65 4.23 -13.35 13.21
C ILE A 65 4.98 -12.05 13.48
N ASN A 66 5.87 -12.08 14.47
CA ASN A 66 6.76 -10.98 14.76
C ASN A 66 7.92 -11.01 13.77
N VAL A 67 7.83 -10.19 12.73
CA VAL A 67 8.91 -10.01 11.74
C VAL A 67 9.92 -9.02 12.34
N TRP A 68 11.19 -9.38 12.36
CA TRP A 68 12.26 -8.46 12.71
C TRP A 68 12.37 -7.35 11.65
N ARG A 69 12.26 -6.08 12.06
CA ARG A 69 12.24 -4.91 11.16
C ARG A 69 13.03 -3.72 11.71
N GLU A 70 13.90 -3.97 12.69
CA GLU A 70 14.75 -2.92 13.24
C GLU A 70 15.79 -2.54 12.17
N ALA A 71 15.68 -1.31 11.70
CA ALA A 71 16.67 -0.69 10.83
C ALA A 71 17.63 0.13 11.70
N GLU A 72 18.86 0.33 11.21
CA GLU A 72 19.78 1.29 11.82
C GLU A 72 19.08 2.65 11.98
N PRO A 73 19.17 3.31 13.15
CA PRO A 73 18.42 4.52 13.42
C PRO A 73 18.83 5.66 12.48
N ASP A 74 20.13 5.73 12.14
CA ASP A 74 20.75 6.89 11.48
C ASP A 74 20.92 6.73 9.97
N LEU A 75 20.04 5.96 9.31
CA LEU A 75 20.04 5.83 7.85
C LEU A 75 19.74 7.17 7.15
N THR A 76 20.53 7.50 6.14
CA THR A 76 20.27 8.60 5.23
C THR A 76 19.05 8.33 4.35
N LEU A 77 18.46 9.39 3.77
CA LEU A 77 17.33 9.24 2.83
C LEU A 77 17.68 8.39 1.61
N THR A 78 18.91 8.46 1.12
CA THR A 78 19.39 7.61 0.02
C THR A 78 19.36 6.15 0.43
N GLU A 79 19.88 5.80 1.60
CA GLU A 79 19.87 4.43 2.12
C GLU A 79 18.44 3.94 2.40
N LEU A 80 17.53 4.80 2.86
CA LEU A 80 16.11 4.46 3.01
C LEU A 80 15.46 4.13 1.65
N LEU A 81 15.74 4.90 0.60
CA LEU A 81 15.22 4.63 -0.75
C LEU A 81 15.83 3.33 -1.34
N GLU A 82 17.09 3.01 -1.03
CA GLU A 82 17.69 1.71 -1.35
C GLU A 82 17.00 0.56 -0.60
N ASN A 83 16.63 0.76 0.66
CA ASN A 83 15.85 -0.21 1.44
C ASN A 83 14.43 -0.41 0.88
N LEU A 84 13.76 0.65 0.41
CA LEU A 84 12.50 0.52 -0.31
C LEU A 84 12.66 -0.38 -1.54
N TYR A 85 13.76 -0.19 -2.29
CA TYR A 85 14.07 -1.05 -3.42
C TYR A 85 14.29 -2.50 -2.99
N ALA A 86 15.17 -2.73 -2.02
CA ALA A 86 15.56 -4.07 -1.58
C ALA A 86 14.38 -4.86 -1.01
N HIS A 87 13.59 -4.25 -0.11
CA HIS A 87 12.46 -4.95 0.52
C HIS A 87 11.33 -5.25 -0.46
N ASN A 88 11.02 -4.32 -1.37
CA ASN A 88 10.05 -4.59 -2.41
C ASN A 88 10.55 -5.67 -3.39
N ALA A 89 11.85 -5.69 -3.73
CA ALA A 89 12.42 -6.75 -4.56
C ALA A 89 12.34 -8.14 -3.89
N ILE A 90 12.57 -8.22 -2.57
CA ILE A 90 12.37 -9.45 -1.79
C ILE A 90 10.90 -9.88 -1.85
N LEU A 91 9.97 -8.96 -1.61
CA LEU A 91 8.54 -9.26 -1.70
C LEU A 91 8.13 -9.73 -3.10
N ALA A 92 8.59 -9.05 -4.15
CA ALA A 92 8.32 -9.42 -5.54
C ALA A 92 8.83 -10.84 -5.86
N ALA A 93 10.03 -11.21 -5.38
CA ALA A 93 10.55 -12.57 -5.52
C ALA A 93 9.67 -13.60 -4.79
N VAL A 94 9.20 -13.29 -3.57
CA VAL A 94 8.27 -14.15 -2.82
C VAL A 94 6.94 -14.31 -3.55
N ILE A 95 6.36 -13.22 -4.06
CA ILE A 95 5.10 -13.24 -4.84
C ILE A 95 5.26 -14.13 -6.07
N ARG A 96 6.36 -13.97 -6.81
CA ARG A 96 6.64 -14.72 -8.04
C ARG A 96 6.76 -16.22 -7.80
N GLN A 97 7.25 -16.62 -6.63
CA GLN A 97 7.49 -18.03 -6.28
C GLN A 97 6.33 -18.67 -5.51
N ALA A 98 5.44 -17.88 -4.91
CA ALA A 98 4.33 -18.39 -4.13
C ALA A 98 3.30 -19.11 -5.04
N PRO A 99 2.82 -20.31 -4.66
CA PRO A 99 1.74 -20.96 -5.39
C PRO A 99 0.44 -20.14 -5.27
N GLU A 100 -0.46 -20.26 -6.24
CA GLU A 100 -1.77 -19.55 -6.23
C GLU A 100 -2.62 -19.88 -4.99
N SER A 101 -2.42 -21.06 -4.40
CA SER A 101 -3.08 -21.50 -3.16
C SER A 101 -2.47 -20.92 -1.88
N ALA A 102 -1.33 -20.23 -1.96
CA ALA A 102 -0.68 -19.65 -0.78
C ALA A 102 -1.59 -18.61 -0.12
N ARG A 103 -1.62 -18.62 1.21
CA ARG A 103 -2.37 -17.65 2.01
C ARG A 103 -1.54 -17.19 3.21
N GLY A 104 -1.32 -15.90 3.34
CA GLY A 104 -0.64 -15.29 4.49
C GLY A 104 -1.60 -14.42 5.32
N TYR A 105 -1.30 -14.25 6.59
CA TYR A 105 -2.09 -13.40 7.49
C TYR A 105 -1.96 -11.91 7.14
N HIS A 106 -3.10 -11.21 7.10
CA HIS A 106 -3.24 -9.78 7.27
C HIS A 106 -4.43 -9.48 8.20
N VAL A 107 -4.45 -8.32 8.86
CA VAL A 107 -5.50 -7.96 9.82
C VAL A 107 -6.89 -7.87 9.16
N TYR A 108 -6.93 -7.47 7.89
CA TYR A 108 -8.15 -7.36 7.07
C TYR A 108 -8.46 -8.62 6.24
N GLY A 109 -7.77 -9.75 6.47
CA GLY A 109 -8.06 -11.02 5.79
C GLY A 109 -6.81 -11.77 5.38
N ARG A 110 -6.94 -13.08 5.12
CA ARG A 110 -5.81 -13.90 4.66
C ARG A 110 -5.58 -13.67 3.17
N ALA A 111 -4.52 -12.94 2.83
CA ALA A 111 -4.22 -12.57 1.46
C ALA A 111 -3.53 -13.69 0.67
N ASP A 112 -3.86 -13.80 -0.61
CA ASP A 112 -3.15 -14.57 -1.62
C ASP A 112 -1.98 -13.74 -2.21
N PRO A 113 -1.16 -14.29 -3.13
CA PRO A 113 -0.07 -13.53 -3.75
C PRO A 113 -0.54 -12.23 -4.41
N SER A 114 -1.71 -12.24 -5.05
CA SER A 114 -2.27 -11.04 -5.68
C SER A 114 -2.71 -9.97 -4.68
N GLY A 115 -3.25 -10.38 -3.54
CA GLY A 115 -3.60 -9.48 -2.44
C GLY A 115 -2.37 -8.84 -1.81
N PHE A 116 -1.29 -9.60 -1.59
CA PHE A 116 -0.02 -9.01 -1.11
C PHE A 116 0.62 -8.07 -2.12
N ALA A 117 0.58 -8.39 -3.41
CA ALA A 117 1.04 -7.48 -4.46
C ALA A 117 0.24 -6.17 -4.44
N ALA A 118 -1.09 -6.25 -4.32
CA ALA A 118 -1.94 -5.08 -4.29
C ALA A 118 -1.74 -4.23 -3.03
N MET A 119 -1.66 -4.84 -1.83
CA MET A 119 -1.37 -4.13 -0.58
C MET A 119 -0.03 -3.42 -0.63
N ALA A 120 1.00 -4.08 -1.16
CA ALA A 120 2.31 -3.47 -1.34
C ALA A 120 2.27 -2.24 -2.25
N CYS A 121 1.52 -2.31 -3.34
CA CYS A 121 1.33 -1.18 -4.24
C CYS A 121 0.55 -0.06 -3.56
N ASP A 122 -0.54 -0.37 -2.87
CA ASP A 122 -1.38 0.61 -2.20
C ASP A 122 -0.57 1.43 -1.19
N GLU A 123 0.13 0.75 -0.29
CA GLU A 123 1.07 1.33 0.67
C GLU A 123 2.11 2.25 -0.01
N ILE A 124 2.74 1.78 -1.09
CA ILE A 124 3.73 2.58 -1.81
C ILE A 124 3.09 3.83 -2.43
N LEU A 125 1.97 3.67 -3.14
CA LEU A 125 1.36 4.74 -3.91
C LEU A 125 0.75 5.82 -3.01
N VAL A 126 -0.04 5.41 -2.01
CA VAL A 126 -0.74 6.34 -1.14
C VAL A 126 0.23 7.12 -0.26
N HIS A 127 1.29 6.48 0.25
CA HIS A 127 2.25 7.16 1.10
C HIS A 127 3.31 7.94 0.31
N THR A 128 3.55 7.59 -0.96
CA THR A 128 4.30 8.49 -1.86
C THR A 128 3.51 9.77 -2.13
N TYR A 129 2.18 9.66 -2.28
CA TYR A 129 1.31 10.83 -2.34
C TYR A 129 1.38 11.65 -1.04
N ASP A 130 1.22 11.00 0.13
CA ASP A 130 1.29 11.69 1.43
C ASP A 130 2.64 12.43 1.60
N ILE A 131 3.77 11.78 1.26
CA ILE A 131 5.11 12.40 1.29
C ILE A 131 5.20 13.56 0.29
N GLY A 132 4.76 13.37 -0.95
CA GLY A 132 4.76 14.42 -1.98
C GLY A 132 4.03 15.67 -1.49
N ARG A 133 2.81 15.49 -0.96
CA ARG A 133 2.01 16.58 -0.37
C ARG A 133 2.74 17.30 0.76
N GLY A 134 3.40 16.56 1.65
CA GLY A 134 4.21 17.12 2.73
C GLY A 134 5.42 17.93 2.25
N LEU A 135 6.02 17.52 1.13
CA LEU A 135 7.17 18.20 0.51
C LEU A 135 6.78 19.31 -0.48
N GLY A 136 5.48 19.53 -0.68
CA GLY A 136 4.95 20.55 -1.59
C GLY A 136 4.95 20.14 -3.08
N GLU A 137 5.01 18.85 -3.38
CA GLU A 137 5.06 18.28 -4.72
C GLU A 137 3.82 17.42 -5.00
N ASP A 138 3.42 17.27 -6.26
CA ASP A 138 2.27 16.47 -6.65
C ASP A 138 2.71 15.14 -7.28
N PHE A 139 2.37 14.02 -6.63
CA PHE A 139 2.68 12.69 -7.12
C PHE A 139 1.51 12.15 -7.96
N ARG A 140 1.80 11.77 -9.20
CA ARG A 140 0.83 11.11 -10.09
C ARG A 140 1.38 9.81 -10.67
N PRO A 141 0.92 8.63 -10.19
CA PRO A 141 1.32 7.35 -10.77
C PRO A 141 0.56 7.07 -12.08
N PRO A 142 1.02 6.11 -12.91
CA PRO A 142 0.30 5.67 -14.10
C PRO A 142 -1.11 5.13 -13.77
N ASP A 143 -2.14 5.56 -14.49
CA ASP A 143 -3.53 5.18 -14.19
C ASP A 143 -3.76 3.67 -14.25
N ALA A 144 -3.20 2.99 -15.25
CA ALA A 144 -3.33 1.53 -15.39
C ALA A 144 -2.77 0.75 -14.19
N LEU A 145 -1.79 1.31 -13.47
CA LEU A 145 -1.27 0.73 -12.23
C LEU A 145 -2.32 0.87 -11.12
N VAL A 146 -2.84 2.09 -10.94
CA VAL A 146 -3.85 2.40 -9.92
C VAL A 146 -5.12 1.59 -10.13
N GLU A 147 -5.62 1.50 -11.36
CA GLU A 147 -6.81 0.71 -11.71
C GLU A 147 -6.70 -0.75 -11.24
N ARG A 148 -5.54 -1.38 -11.47
CA ARG A 148 -5.30 -2.78 -11.07
C ARG A 148 -5.29 -2.97 -9.57
N VAL A 149 -4.70 -2.02 -8.84
CA VAL A 149 -4.62 -2.05 -7.38
C VAL A 149 -6.01 -1.81 -6.79
N THR A 150 -6.71 -0.78 -7.26
CA THR A 150 -8.04 -0.41 -6.80
C THR A 150 -9.04 -1.54 -7.02
N ALA A 151 -9.09 -2.11 -8.22
CA ALA A 151 -9.98 -3.23 -8.54
C ALA A 151 -9.70 -4.48 -7.68
N ARG A 152 -8.47 -4.65 -7.16
CA ARG A 152 -8.11 -5.80 -6.34
C ARG A 152 -8.40 -5.61 -4.85
N LEU A 153 -8.13 -4.44 -4.28
CA LEU A 153 -8.28 -4.19 -2.83
C LEU A 153 -9.60 -3.55 -2.45
N PHE A 154 -10.21 -2.79 -3.36
CA PHE A 154 -11.44 -2.06 -3.11
C PHE A 154 -12.50 -2.48 -4.14
N PRO A 155 -12.91 -3.76 -4.16
CA PRO A 155 -13.87 -4.24 -5.16
C PRO A 155 -15.26 -3.58 -5.01
N TRP A 156 -15.53 -2.97 -3.85
CA TRP A 156 -16.70 -2.17 -3.53
C TRP A 156 -16.60 -0.70 -3.98
N ALA A 157 -15.45 -0.25 -4.49
CA ALA A 157 -15.24 1.13 -4.92
C ALA A 157 -16.12 1.51 -6.13
N PRO A 158 -16.54 2.78 -6.23
CA PRO A 158 -17.21 3.29 -7.42
C PRO A 158 -16.31 3.19 -8.65
N GLN A 159 -16.91 2.98 -9.83
CA GLN A 159 -16.19 2.81 -11.10
C GLN A 159 -16.41 4.01 -12.05
N GLU A 160 -17.27 4.95 -11.67
CA GLU A 160 -17.64 6.13 -12.44
C GLU A 160 -16.61 7.27 -12.36
N TYR A 161 -15.59 7.15 -11.51
CA TYR A 161 -14.58 8.18 -11.24
C TYR A 161 -13.20 7.81 -11.81
N PRO A 162 -12.33 8.80 -12.07
CA PRO A 162 -10.94 8.53 -12.40
C PRO A 162 -10.27 7.61 -11.37
N ALA A 163 -9.40 6.72 -11.83
CA ALA A 163 -8.82 5.68 -10.99
C ALA A 163 -8.07 6.23 -9.78
N TRP A 164 -7.34 7.34 -9.96
CA TRP A 164 -6.56 7.97 -8.89
C TRP A 164 -7.42 8.68 -7.86
N ASP A 165 -8.46 9.40 -8.30
CA ASP A 165 -9.41 10.05 -7.40
C ASP A 165 -10.13 8.99 -6.55
N THR A 166 -10.54 7.89 -7.19
CA THR A 166 -11.14 6.73 -6.52
C THR A 166 -10.16 6.11 -5.52
N PHE A 167 -8.91 5.88 -5.92
CA PHE A 167 -7.88 5.32 -5.06
C PHE A 167 -7.61 6.18 -3.82
N LEU A 168 -7.49 7.50 -3.99
CA LEU A 168 -7.31 8.44 -2.88
C LEU A 168 -8.55 8.48 -1.98
N TRP A 169 -9.75 8.39 -2.55
CA TRP A 169 -10.98 8.31 -1.77
C TRP A 169 -11.09 7.01 -0.96
N CYS A 170 -10.81 5.85 -1.57
CA CYS A 170 -10.79 4.55 -0.91
C CYS A 170 -9.81 4.49 0.27
N ASN A 171 -8.73 5.26 0.16
CA ASN A 171 -7.71 5.42 1.19
C ASN A 171 -8.03 6.56 2.18
N GLY A 172 -9.17 7.23 2.09
CA GLY A 172 -9.54 8.31 2.99
C GLY A 172 -8.62 9.54 2.89
N ARG A 173 -8.11 9.86 1.69
CA ARG A 173 -7.27 11.05 1.41
C ARG A 173 -8.04 12.17 0.71
N ALA A 174 -9.12 11.85 0.00
CA ALA A 174 -9.90 12.82 -0.75
C ALA A 174 -11.41 12.51 -0.71
N ALA A 175 -12.23 13.51 -1.01
CA ALA A 175 -13.64 13.33 -1.34
C ALA A 175 -13.80 13.12 -2.85
N LEU A 176 -14.91 12.50 -3.27
CA LEU A 176 -15.35 12.48 -4.67
C LEU A 176 -16.47 13.52 -4.86
N PRO A 177 -16.84 13.89 -6.11
CA PRO A 177 -17.85 14.93 -6.37
C PRO A 177 -19.16 14.79 -5.60
N ASP A 178 -19.65 13.58 -5.37
CA ASP A 178 -20.91 13.28 -4.66
C ASP A 178 -20.72 12.42 -3.40
N ARG A 179 -19.48 12.14 -2.99
CA ARG A 179 -19.17 11.31 -1.81
C ARG A 179 -18.19 12.03 -0.91
N ALA A 180 -18.56 12.15 0.37
CA ALA A 180 -17.65 12.65 1.38
C ALA A 180 -16.39 11.76 1.46
N ARG A 181 -15.28 12.37 1.89
CA ARG A 181 -14.05 11.64 2.23
C ARG A 181 -14.37 10.58 3.27
N LEU A 182 -13.81 9.38 3.10
CA LEU A 182 -14.00 8.29 4.06
C LEU A 182 -13.39 8.63 5.43
N ASP A 183 -14.05 8.16 6.49
CA ASP A 183 -13.55 8.21 7.87
C ASP A 183 -12.42 7.20 8.06
N ALA A 184 -11.73 7.27 9.21
CA ALA A 184 -10.54 6.47 9.50
C ALA A 184 -10.77 4.95 9.66
N ASP A 185 -12.01 4.48 9.57
CA ASP A 185 -12.41 3.07 9.70
C ASP A 185 -12.64 2.36 8.35
N TRP A 186 -12.19 2.96 7.24
CA TRP A 186 -12.13 2.28 5.95
C TRP A 186 -11.23 1.02 6.03
N VAL A 187 -11.50 0.04 5.15
CA VAL A 187 -10.76 -1.23 5.15
C VAL A 187 -10.46 -1.73 3.75
N TRP A 188 -9.37 -2.49 3.62
CA TRP A 188 -9.09 -3.29 2.43
C TRP A 188 -9.88 -4.60 2.40
N TRP A 189 -10.16 -5.09 1.19
CA TRP A 189 -10.48 -6.50 0.96
C TRP A 189 -9.21 -7.30 0.66
N CYS A 190 -8.55 -7.81 1.71
CA CYS A 190 -7.29 -8.55 1.55
C CYS A 190 -7.47 -9.99 1.07
N ALA A 191 -8.57 -10.64 1.43
CA ALA A 191 -8.87 -12.01 1.03
C ALA A 191 -8.90 -12.15 -0.52
N PRO A 192 -8.82 -13.37 -1.07
CA PRO A 192 -8.98 -13.59 -2.51
C PRO A 192 -10.25 -12.93 -3.03
N LEU A 193 -10.16 -12.34 -4.23
CA LEU A 193 -11.29 -11.61 -4.79
C LEU A 193 -12.49 -12.53 -5.07
N GLN A 194 -12.24 -13.82 -5.32
CA GLN A 194 -13.30 -14.82 -5.51
C GLN A 194 -14.08 -15.14 -4.23
N GLU A 195 -13.55 -14.76 -3.06
CA GLU A 195 -14.22 -14.92 -1.76
C GLU A 195 -15.07 -13.68 -1.40
N TRP A 196 -15.03 -12.63 -2.21
CA TRP A 196 -15.83 -11.42 -1.98
C TRP A 196 -17.29 -11.67 -2.31
N ASP A 197 -18.17 -11.36 -1.37
CA ASP A 197 -19.63 -11.60 -1.44
C ASP A 197 -20.43 -10.35 -1.87
N ALA A 198 -19.76 -9.39 -2.51
CA ALA A 198 -20.30 -8.09 -2.91
C ALA A 198 -20.72 -7.17 -1.74
N THR A 199 -20.29 -7.46 -0.50
CA THR A 199 -20.49 -6.53 0.61
C THR A 199 -19.47 -5.39 0.59
N ASP A 200 -19.94 -4.18 0.86
CA ASP A 200 -19.08 -3.05 1.21
C ASP A 200 -18.72 -3.16 2.70
N PRO A 201 -17.47 -3.48 3.04
CA PRO A 201 -17.06 -3.66 4.42
C PRO A 201 -16.95 -2.31 5.17
N THR A 202 -16.94 -1.17 4.46
CA THR A 202 -16.94 0.18 5.06
C THR A 202 -18.36 0.64 5.45
N ALA A 203 -19.40 0.09 4.83
CA ALA A 203 -20.79 0.38 5.14
C ALA A 203 -21.30 -0.32 6.42
N GLN A 204 -20.52 -1.23 7.00
CA GLN A 204 -20.85 -1.91 8.24
C GLN A 204 -20.26 -1.14 9.43
N ALA A 205 -21.12 -0.43 10.16
CA ALA A 205 -20.78 0.39 11.33
C ALA A 205 -19.79 -0.28 12.33
N PRO A 206 -18.95 0.51 13.02
CA PRO A 206 -17.65 0.08 13.51
C PRO A 206 -17.77 -0.75 14.78
N THR A 207 -17.85 -2.07 14.63
CA THR A 207 -17.74 -2.97 15.80
C THR A 207 -16.48 -3.84 15.78
N LEU A 208 -15.61 -3.70 14.78
CA LEU A 208 -14.46 -4.60 14.67
C LEU A 208 -13.17 -3.87 14.30
N ARG A 209 -12.30 -3.81 15.32
CA ARG A 209 -10.84 -3.97 15.26
C ARG A 209 -10.02 -2.70 14.99
N ARG A 210 -9.79 -1.95 16.08
CA ARG A 210 -8.52 -1.24 16.29
C ARG A 210 -7.42 -2.27 16.57
N LEU A 211 -6.38 -2.29 15.74
CA LEU A 211 -5.04 -2.77 16.08
C LEU A 211 -4.03 -1.81 15.47
#